data_AF-A0A239NGA6-F1
#
_entry.id   AF-A0A239NGA6-F1
#
_cell.length_a   1.000
_cell.length_b   1.000
_cell.length_c   1.000
_cell.angle_alpha   90.00
_cell.angle_beta   90.00
_cell.angle_gamma   90.00
#
_symmetry.space_group_name_H-M   'P 1'
#
loop_
_entity.id
_entity.type
_entity.pdbx_description
1 polymer ?
#
loop_
_entity_poly.entity_id
_entity_poly.type
_entity_poly.pdbx_seq_one_letter_code
_entity_poly.pdbx_strand_id
1 'polypeptide(L)'
;MSDPQTTPDSRPALLWRILIVFAVTVLLWLFVYHGTPLAYDYDRLTHAARAVLTTVLIVPMVVAARRLLDRRPWSGLGLPSLRVGGRRLLLGMACWLIPAAIGFALCLGFGWVEISLRTSAADALRVAALLVVLAFLYEALPEELVFRGYLQRNLVTVLPAWQAVIGQAALFTLFGFLVGAATSLDRLLILLFFALVLGGFRVATGDIWAGIGFHLAFQTVAQLFDGPGAVFDVTGPGTLGLVALGGLPFSLGWIAMERLHRERLNWQVLEPDPVR
;
A
#
# COMPACT_ATOMS: atom_id res chain seq x y z
N MET A 1 34.69 -27.49 28.22
CA MET A 1 33.67 -26.45 27.96
C MET A 1 33.56 -26.31 26.47
N SER A 2 32.65 -27.05 25.87
CA SER A 2 32.34 -27.01 24.44
C SER A 2 31.38 -25.84 24.21
N ASP A 3 31.81 -24.90 23.39
CA ASP A 3 31.02 -23.80 22.87
C ASP A 3 29.72 -24.36 22.23
N PRO A 4 28.51 -23.88 22.56
CA PRO A 4 27.32 -24.35 21.89
C PRO A 4 27.42 -23.92 20.43
N GLN A 5 27.61 -24.89 19.54
CA GLN A 5 27.60 -24.67 18.10
C GLN A 5 26.29 -23.99 17.72
N THR A 6 26.36 -22.68 17.48
CA THR A 6 25.30 -21.94 16.81
C THR A 6 25.22 -22.52 15.40
N THR A 7 24.22 -23.37 15.16
CA THR A 7 23.97 -23.90 13.82
C THR A 7 23.87 -22.72 12.86
N PRO A 8 24.69 -22.65 11.80
CA PRO A 8 24.68 -21.52 10.90
C PRO A 8 23.28 -21.34 10.33
N ASP A 9 22.80 -20.10 10.39
CA ASP A 9 21.50 -19.74 9.84
C ASP A 9 21.51 -20.00 8.33
N SER A 10 20.89 -21.11 7.92
CA SER A 10 20.92 -21.63 6.55
C SER A 10 20.10 -20.80 5.56
N ARG A 11 19.59 -19.64 5.98
CA ARG A 11 18.76 -18.74 5.16
C ARG A 11 19.65 -17.98 4.16
N PRO A 12 19.14 -17.67 2.96
CA PRO A 12 19.82 -16.72 2.09
C PRO A 12 20.02 -15.38 2.80
N ALA A 13 21.13 -14.69 2.49
CA ALA A 13 21.40 -13.36 3.04
C ALA A 13 20.21 -12.41 2.82
N LEU A 14 19.95 -11.50 3.76
CA LEU A 14 18.80 -10.59 3.72
C LEU A 14 18.69 -9.85 2.38
N LEU A 15 19.82 -9.35 1.87
CA LEU A 15 19.88 -8.66 0.58
C LEU A 15 19.26 -9.50 -0.54
N TRP A 16 19.63 -10.78 -0.64
CA TRP A 16 19.09 -11.67 -1.67
C TRP A 16 17.60 -11.92 -1.49
N ARG A 17 17.12 -12.07 -0.25
CA ARG A 17 15.69 -12.25 0.01
C ARG A 17 14.86 -11.04 -0.41
N ILE A 18 15.38 -9.83 -0.16
CA ILE A 18 14.76 -8.57 -0.61
C ILE A 18 14.78 -8.48 -2.13
N LEU A 19 15.94 -8.69 -2.76
CA LEU A 19 16.10 -8.58 -4.22
C LEU A 19 15.21 -9.59 -4.97
N ILE A 20 15.14 -10.84 -4.50
CA ILE A 20 14.30 -11.88 -5.11
C ILE A 20 12.82 -11.49 -5.03
N VAL A 21 12.32 -11.16 -3.84
CA VAL A 21 10.89 -10.82 -3.69
C VAL A 21 10.54 -9.55 -4.45
N PHE A 22 11.41 -8.55 -4.41
CA PHE A 22 11.21 -7.32 -5.17
C PHE A 22 11.18 -7.57 -6.68
N ALA A 23 12.17 -8.28 -7.21
CA ALA A 23 12.23 -8.59 -8.65
C ALA A 23 11.04 -9.43 -9.11
N VAL A 24 10.67 -10.47 -8.35
CA VAL A 24 9.50 -11.29 -8.68
C VAL A 24 8.22 -10.45 -8.62
N THR A 25 8.08 -9.54 -7.65
CA THR A 25 6.92 -8.63 -7.57
C THR A 25 6.82 -7.76 -8.82
N VAL A 26 7.92 -7.11 -9.24
CA VAL A 26 7.97 -6.30 -10.47
C VAL A 26 7.59 -7.14 -11.69
N LEU A 27 8.19 -8.33 -11.84
CA LEU A 27 7.94 -9.22 -12.97
C LEU A 27 6.48 -9.70 -13.03
N LEU A 28 5.88 -10.02 -11.88
CA LEU A 28 4.47 -10.44 -11.82
C LEU A 28 3.53 -9.28 -12.21
N TRP A 29 3.80 -8.05 -11.77
CA TRP A 29 3.01 -6.89 -12.19
C TRP A 29 3.15 -6.61 -13.69
N LEU A 30 4.38 -6.64 -14.21
CA LEU A 30 4.62 -6.50 -15.66
C LEU A 30 3.93 -7.61 -16.45
N PHE A 31 3.91 -8.84 -15.93
CA PHE A 31 3.17 -9.94 -16.55
C PHE A 31 1.65 -9.68 -16.57
N VAL A 32 1.06 -9.24 -15.45
CA VAL A 32 -0.38 -8.90 -15.42
C VAL A 32 -0.70 -7.77 -16.39
N TYR A 33 0.15 -6.74 -16.45
CA TYR A 33 -0.11 -5.53 -17.23
C TYR A 33 0.21 -5.66 -18.73
N HIS A 34 1.26 -6.39 -19.10
CA HIS A 34 1.73 -6.52 -20.49
C HIS A 34 1.73 -7.95 -21.03
N GLY A 35 1.85 -8.95 -20.15
CA GLY A 35 2.02 -10.35 -20.52
C GLY A 35 0.72 -11.14 -20.71
N THR A 36 -0.45 -10.50 -20.53
CA THR A 36 -1.75 -11.14 -20.72
C THR A 36 -2.56 -10.41 -21.79
N PRO A 37 -3.50 -11.09 -22.49
CA PRO A 37 -4.44 -10.43 -23.40
C PRO A 37 -5.28 -9.34 -22.72
N LEU A 38 -5.30 -9.31 -21.39
CA LEU A 38 -5.92 -8.27 -20.59
C LEU A 38 -5.24 -6.91 -20.78
N ALA A 39 -4.08 -6.81 -21.41
CA ALA A 39 -3.27 -5.59 -21.60
C ALA A 39 -3.86 -4.57 -22.57
N TYR A 40 -4.63 -5.01 -23.58
CA TYR A 40 -4.91 -4.21 -24.77
C TYR A 40 -6.09 -3.24 -24.62
N ASP A 41 -7.23 -3.69 -24.08
CA ASP A 41 -8.42 -2.85 -23.90
C ASP A 41 -8.77 -2.70 -22.41
N TYR A 42 -8.99 -1.45 -21.99
CA TYR A 42 -9.56 -1.19 -20.66
C TYR A 42 -11.09 -1.35 -20.74
N ASP A 43 -11.58 -2.40 -20.10
CA ASP A 43 -12.98 -2.51 -19.72
C ASP A 43 -13.08 -3.00 -18.27
N ARG A 44 -14.30 -3.06 -17.74
CA ARG A 44 -14.54 -3.46 -16.35
C ARG A 44 -14.15 -4.92 -16.10
N LEU A 45 -14.29 -5.79 -17.09
CA LEU A 45 -13.99 -7.21 -16.98
C LEU A 45 -12.47 -7.43 -16.98
N THR A 46 -11.72 -6.77 -17.86
CA THR A 46 -10.26 -6.83 -17.89
C THR A 46 -9.67 -6.24 -16.62
N HIS A 47 -10.24 -5.15 -16.08
CA HIS A 47 -9.84 -4.61 -14.78
C HIS A 47 -10.10 -5.61 -13.63
N ALA A 48 -11.28 -6.22 -13.58
CA ALA A 48 -11.60 -7.24 -12.58
C ALA A 48 -10.70 -8.48 -12.68
N ALA A 49 -10.43 -8.96 -13.90
CA ALA A 49 -9.54 -10.07 -14.15
C ALA A 49 -8.10 -9.76 -13.69
N ARG A 50 -7.58 -8.57 -14.00
CA ARG A 50 -6.27 -8.10 -13.53
C ARG A 50 -6.23 -8.06 -11.99
N ALA A 51 -7.26 -7.50 -11.34
CA ALA A 51 -7.35 -7.41 -9.88
C ALA A 51 -7.29 -8.79 -9.21
N VAL A 52 -8.10 -9.73 -9.67
CA VAL A 52 -8.11 -11.11 -9.15
C VAL A 52 -6.77 -11.80 -9.42
N LEU A 53 -6.25 -11.70 -10.64
CA LEU A 53 -5.00 -12.32 -11.04
C LEU A 53 -3.82 -11.82 -10.19
N THR A 54 -3.73 -10.50 -9.95
CA THR A 54 -2.68 -9.93 -9.09
C THR A 54 -2.72 -10.52 -7.69
N THR A 55 -3.87 -10.54 -7.01
CA THR A 55 -3.97 -11.17 -5.67
C THR A 55 -3.60 -12.66 -5.70
N VAL A 56 -4.10 -13.41 -6.69
CA VAL A 56 -3.85 -14.85 -6.83
C VAL A 56 -2.38 -15.17 -7.09
N LEU A 57 -1.63 -14.26 -7.72
CA LEU A 57 -0.19 -14.44 -7.93
C LEU A 57 0.64 -13.96 -6.73
N ILE A 58 0.32 -12.79 -6.19
CA ILE A 58 1.15 -12.12 -5.18
C ILE A 58 1.00 -12.76 -3.80
N VAL A 59 -0.22 -13.10 -3.37
CA VAL A 59 -0.41 -13.68 -2.03
C VAL A 59 0.32 -15.02 -1.90
N PRO A 60 0.18 -16.00 -2.83
CA PRO A 60 0.96 -17.23 -2.78
C PRO A 60 2.47 -16.99 -2.93
N MET A 61 2.90 -16.03 -3.74
CA MET A 61 4.32 -15.67 -3.85
C MET A 61 4.89 -15.22 -2.50
N VAL A 62 4.20 -14.34 -1.77
CA VAL A 62 4.64 -13.90 -0.42
C VAL A 62 4.61 -15.06 0.57
N VAL A 63 3.59 -15.93 0.51
CA VAL A 63 3.54 -17.16 1.33
C VAL A 63 4.76 -18.05 1.06
N ALA A 64 5.08 -18.27 -0.22
CA ALA A 64 6.21 -19.09 -0.63
C ALA A 64 7.53 -18.46 -0.20
N ALA A 65 7.72 -17.16 -0.40
CA ALA A 65 8.90 -16.42 0.06
C ALA A 65 9.07 -16.56 1.59
N ARG A 66 7.99 -16.37 2.36
CA ARG A 66 8.03 -16.47 3.82
C ARG A 66 8.35 -17.89 4.32
N ARG A 67 7.87 -18.92 3.61
CA ARG A 67 8.12 -20.33 3.98
C ARG A 67 9.48 -20.85 3.50
N LEU A 68 9.90 -20.50 2.29
CA LEU A 68 11.06 -21.08 1.62
C LEU A 68 12.33 -20.25 1.82
N LEU A 69 12.23 -18.92 1.69
CA LEU A 69 13.38 -18.02 1.84
C LEU A 69 13.60 -17.67 3.31
N ASP A 70 12.56 -17.23 4.00
CA ASP A 70 12.68 -16.79 5.39
C ASP A 70 12.59 -17.96 6.38
N ARG A 71 11.91 -19.05 6.02
CA ARG A 71 11.64 -20.20 6.90
C ARG A 71 11.00 -19.79 8.23
N ARG A 72 10.08 -18.83 8.18
CA ARG A 72 9.41 -18.23 9.35
C ARG A 72 7.88 -18.34 9.24
N PRO A 73 7.15 -18.21 10.36
CA PRO A 73 5.69 -18.25 10.35
C PRO A 73 5.08 -17.02 9.67
N TRP A 74 3.84 -17.19 9.20
CA TRP A 74 3.00 -16.16 8.59
C TRP A 74 2.69 -14.99 9.54
N SER A 75 2.56 -15.26 10.83
CA SER A 75 2.21 -14.27 11.85
C SER A 75 3.14 -13.06 11.87
N GLY A 76 4.42 -13.23 11.48
CA GLY A 76 5.39 -12.14 11.42
C GLY A 76 5.08 -11.09 10.34
N LEU A 77 4.26 -11.40 9.33
CA LEU A 77 3.90 -10.42 8.30
C LEU A 77 2.93 -9.35 8.80
N GLY A 78 2.37 -9.50 10.00
CA GLY A 78 1.43 -8.54 10.55
C GLY A 78 0.11 -8.51 9.78
N LEU A 79 -0.41 -9.66 9.37
CA LEU A 79 -1.75 -9.79 8.80
C LEU A 79 -2.60 -10.75 9.67
N PRO A 80 -3.10 -10.30 10.85
CA PRO A 80 -4.03 -11.08 11.64
C PRO A 80 -5.37 -11.25 10.89
N SER A 81 -6.26 -12.10 11.40
CA SER A 81 -7.58 -12.27 10.77
C SER A 81 -8.35 -10.95 10.69
N LEU A 82 -9.22 -10.80 9.68
CA LEU A 82 -10.04 -9.59 9.51
C LEU A 82 -10.92 -9.29 10.74
N ARG A 83 -11.35 -10.32 11.48
CA ARG A 83 -12.09 -10.14 12.75
C ARG A 83 -11.28 -9.34 13.78
N VAL A 84 -9.96 -9.53 13.81
CA VAL A 84 -9.05 -8.83 14.72
C VAL A 84 -8.61 -7.49 14.12
N GLY A 85 -8.31 -7.48 12.81
CA GLY A 85 -7.78 -6.32 12.10
C GLY A 85 -8.80 -5.30 11.62
N GLY A 86 -10.10 -5.64 11.59
CA GLY A 86 -11.12 -4.83 10.94
C GLY A 86 -11.27 -3.43 11.54
N ARG A 87 -11.10 -3.27 12.86
CA ARG A 87 -11.08 -1.95 13.50
C ARG A 87 -9.91 -1.08 13.01
N ARG A 88 -8.75 -1.68 12.76
CA ARG A 88 -7.56 -0.98 12.23
C ARG A 88 -7.75 -0.63 10.77
N LEU A 89 -8.39 -1.50 9.98
CA LEU A 89 -8.82 -1.18 8.61
C LEU A 89 -9.72 0.06 8.60
N LEU A 90 -10.76 0.08 9.42
CA LEU A 90 -11.67 1.24 9.51
C LEU A 90 -10.95 2.49 10.01
N LEU A 91 -10.04 2.35 10.98
CA LEU A 91 -9.20 3.46 11.44
C LEU A 91 -8.34 4.03 10.30
N GLY A 92 -7.69 3.16 9.52
CA GLY A 92 -6.90 3.57 8.36
C GLY A 92 -7.73 4.32 7.33
N MET A 93 -8.92 3.80 6.99
CA MET A 93 -9.87 4.47 6.10
C MET A 93 -10.25 5.85 6.65
N ALA A 94 -10.57 5.96 7.96
CA ALA A 94 -10.93 7.22 8.60
C ALA A 94 -9.78 8.24 8.59
N CYS A 95 -8.55 7.78 8.84
CA CYS A 95 -7.34 8.60 8.77
C CYS A 95 -7.12 9.22 7.38
N TRP A 96 -7.63 8.62 6.30
CA TRP A 96 -7.59 9.24 4.97
C TRP A 96 -8.86 10.03 4.65
N LEU A 97 -10.05 9.40 4.80
CA LEU A 97 -11.33 9.95 4.36
C LEU A 97 -11.72 11.25 5.07
N ILE A 98 -11.47 11.35 6.38
CA ILE A 98 -11.86 12.55 7.14
C ILE A 98 -11.03 13.77 6.70
N PRO A 99 -9.68 13.71 6.65
CA PRO A 99 -8.89 14.80 6.08
C PRO A 99 -9.18 15.07 4.60
N ALA A 100 -9.44 14.02 3.81
CA ALA A 100 -9.78 14.19 2.40
C ALA A 100 -11.07 14.99 2.25
N ALA A 101 -12.11 14.64 3.02
CA ALA A 101 -13.38 15.39 3.03
C ALA A 101 -13.20 16.86 3.41
N ILE A 102 -12.32 17.15 4.38
CA ILE A 102 -11.93 18.54 4.71
C ILE A 102 -11.26 19.21 3.51
N GLY A 103 -10.31 18.53 2.85
CA GLY A 103 -9.66 19.04 1.65
C GLY A 103 -10.62 19.31 0.50
N PHE A 104 -11.54 18.39 0.22
CA PHE A 104 -12.61 18.58 -0.76
C PHE A 104 -13.49 19.80 -0.42
N ALA A 105 -13.90 19.93 0.85
CA ALA A 105 -14.71 21.06 1.31
C ALA A 105 -13.97 22.40 1.15
N LEU A 106 -12.66 22.45 1.41
CA LEU A 106 -11.84 23.63 1.19
C LEU A 106 -11.72 23.95 -0.31
N CYS A 107 -11.35 22.98 -1.14
CA CYS A 107 -11.18 23.19 -2.57
C CYS A 107 -12.48 23.69 -3.24
N LEU A 108 -13.62 23.08 -2.90
CA LEU A 108 -14.92 23.48 -3.42
C LEU A 108 -15.40 24.81 -2.82
N GLY A 109 -15.26 25.00 -1.50
CA GLY A 109 -15.72 26.19 -0.80
C GLY A 109 -15.00 27.48 -1.21
N PHE A 110 -13.71 27.38 -1.57
CA PHE A 110 -12.94 28.50 -2.11
C PHE A 110 -12.99 28.62 -3.64
N GLY A 111 -13.72 27.74 -4.33
CA GLY A 111 -13.80 27.73 -5.79
C GLY A 111 -12.47 27.43 -6.48
N TRP A 112 -11.55 26.73 -5.82
CA TRP A 112 -10.28 26.31 -6.43
C TRP A 112 -10.47 25.18 -7.43
N VAL A 113 -11.54 24.41 -7.26
CA VAL A 113 -11.91 23.28 -8.12
C VAL A 113 -13.43 23.28 -8.31
N GLU A 114 -13.84 22.80 -9.47
CA GLU A 114 -15.22 22.45 -9.77
C GLU A 114 -15.25 20.97 -10.14
N ILE A 115 -16.28 20.26 -9.68
CA ILE A 115 -16.44 18.82 -9.93
C ILE A 115 -17.77 18.61 -10.65
N SER A 116 -17.75 17.91 -11.77
CA SER A 116 -18.94 17.52 -12.51
C SER A 116 -19.00 16.01 -12.73
N LEU A 117 -20.21 15.46 -12.79
CA LEU A 117 -20.45 14.04 -13.03
C LEU A 117 -20.43 13.76 -14.54
N ARG A 118 -19.66 12.75 -14.96
CA ARG A 118 -19.70 12.23 -16.33
C ARG A 118 -20.86 11.25 -16.57
N THR A 119 -21.52 10.81 -15.51
CA THR A 119 -22.50 9.73 -15.51
C THR A 119 -23.65 10.04 -14.54
N SER A 120 -24.58 9.11 -14.35
CA SER A 120 -25.63 9.23 -13.33
C SER A 120 -25.05 9.03 -11.92
N ALA A 121 -25.66 9.65 -10.90
CA ALA A 121 -25.23 9.45 -9.50
C ALA A 121 -25.31 7.98 -9.07
N ALA A 122 -26.32 7.24 -9.56
CA ALA A 122 -26.46 5.82 -9.29
C ALA A 122 -25.30 5.01 -9.88
N ASP A 123 -24.85 5.32 -11.09
CA ASP A 123 -23.72 4.64 -11.72
C ASP A 123 -22.40 5.01 -11.07
N ALA A 124 -22.22 6.27 -10.67
CA ALA A 124 -21.04 6.69 -9.90
C ALA A 124 -20.94 5.90 -8.57
N LEU A 125 -22.05 5.71 -7.86
CA LEU A 125 -22.10 4.88 -6.64
C LEU A 125 -21.78 3.41 -6.91
N ARG A 126 -22.30 2.84 -8.00
CA ARG A 126 -21.98 1.45 -8.41
C ARG A 126 -20.51 1.30 -8.76
N VAL A 127 -19.93 2.26 -9.47
CA VAL A 127 -18.50 2.28 -9.80
C VAL A 127 -17.67 2.40 -8.52
N ALA A 128 -18.02 3.30 -7.61
CA ALA A 128 -17.32 3.44 -6.32
C ALA A 128 -17.35 2.13 -5.52
N ALA A 129 -18.51 1.47 -5.42
CA ALA A 129 -18.63 0.18 -4.73
C ALA A 129 -17.79 -0.93 -5.38
N LEU A 130 -17.75 -0.97 -6.71
CA LEU A 130 -16.90 -1.90 -7.45
C LEU A 130 -15.41 -1.60 -7.23
N LEU A 131 -15.01 -0.34 -7.29
CA LEU A 131 -13.63 0.11 -7.10
C LEU A 131 -13.09 -0.25 -5.71
N VAL A 132 -13.92 -0.27 -4.66
CA VAL A 132 -13.50 -0.76 -3.34
C VAL A 132 -12.99 -2.22 -3.45
N VAL A 133 -13.70 -3.08 -4.16
CA VAL A 133 -13.28 -4.48 -4.32
C VAL A 133 -12.07 -4.59 -5.23
N LEU A 134 -12.07 -3.86 -6.35
CA LEU A 134 -10.99 -3.93 -7.33
C LEU A 134 -9.68 -3.36 -6.78
N ALA A 135 -9.70 -2.17 -6.19
CA ALA A 135 -8.53 -1.55 -5.57
C ALA A 135 -8.01 -2.39 -4.40
N PHE A 136 -8.89 -3.04 -3.63
CA PHE A 136 -8.45 -3.97 -2.57
C PHE A 136 -7.66 -5.15 -3.13
N LEU A 137 -8.17 -5.80 -4.19
CA LEU A 137 -7.57 -7.00 -4.78
C LEU A 137 -6.38 -6.68 -5.70
N TYR A 138 -6.37 -5.55 -6.37
CA TYR A 138 -5.31 -5.19 -7.30
C TYR A 138 -4.13 -4.54 -6.57
N GLU A 139 -4.40 -3.66 -5.61
CA GLU A 139 -3.40 -2.73 -5.08
C GLU A 139 -3.27 -2.86 -3.56
N ALA A 140 -4.32 -2.55 -2.81
CA ALA A 140 -4.21 -2.35 -1.37
C ALA A 140 -3.73 -3.60 -0.62
N LEU A 141 -4.34 -4.78 -0.85
CA LEU A 141 -3.89 -6.00 -0.19
C LEU A 141 -2.52 -6.49 -0.74
N PRO A 142 -2.33 -6.68 -2.06
CA PRO A 142 -1.07 -7.18 -2.59
C PRO A 142 0.14 -6.31 -2.25
N GLU A 143 0.03 -4.99 -2.41
CA GLU A 143 1.15 -4.08 -2.18
C GLU A 143 1.46 -3.95 -0.69
N GLU A 144 0.46 -3.79 0.18
CA GLU A 144 0.69 -3.75 1.63
C GLU A 144 1.35 -5.04 2.12
N LEU A 145 0.92 -6.19 1.58
CA LEU A 145 1.49 -7.48 1.96
C LEU A 145 2.97 -7.61 1.53
N VAL A 146 3.32 -7.17 0.32
CA VAL A 146 4.72 -7.19 -0.14
C VAL A 146 5.57 -6.18 0.62
N PHE A 147 5.19 -4.91 0.63
CA PHE A 147 6.07 -3.84 1.08
C PHE A 147 6.08 -3.69 2.60
N ARG A 148 4.91 -3.63 3.24
CA ARG A 148 4.80 -3.45 4.69
C ARG A 148 4.82 -4.80 5.41
N GLY A 149 4.22 -5.83 4.82
CA GLY A 149 4.15 -7.17 5.37
C GLY A 149 5.46 -7.93 5.27
N TYR A 150 6.08 -7.98 4.10
CA TYR A 150 7.30 -8.77 3.86
C TYR A 150 8.59 -7.95 3.90
N LEU A 151 8.72 -6.91 3.07
CA LEU A 151 9.98 -6.17 2.91
C LEU A 151 10.34 -5.37 4.16
N GLN A 152 9.41 -4.55 4.68
CA GLN A 152 9.63 -3.79 5.91
C GLN A 152 9.88 -4.72 7.11
N ARG A 153 9.11 -5.82 7.22
CA ARG A 153 9.32 -6.83 8.27
C ARG A 153 10.71 -7.43 8.22
N ASN A 154 11.23 -7.73 7.04
CA ASN A 154 12.57 -8.29 6.91
C ASN A 154 13.65 -7.23 7.17
N LEU A 155 13.45 -5.99 6.75
CA LEU A 155 14.37 -4.87 7.03
C LEU A 155 14.50 -4.59 8.54
N VAL A 156 13.39 -4.60 9.28
CA VAL A 156 13.39 -4.31 10.74
C VAL A 156 14.06 -5.41 11.58
N THR A 157 14.46 -6.53 10.97
CA THR A 157 15.25 -7.56 11.67
C THR A 157 16.72 -7.14 11.86
N VAL A 158 17.23 -6.22 11.05
CA VAL A 158 18.64 -5.76 11.10
C VAL A 158 18.79 -4.23 11.09
N LEU A 159 17.73 -3.48 10.79
CA LEU A 159 17.71 -2.02 10.81
C LEU A 159 16.66 -1.52 11.83
N PRO A 160 16.87 -0.36 12.49
CA PRO A 160 15.82 0.28 13.27
C PRO A 160 14.61 0.62 12.39
N ALA A 161 13.42 0.63 12.99
CA ALA A 161 12.16 0.80 12.27
C ALA A 161 12.11 2.02 11.33
N TRP A 162 12.71 3.16 11.70
CA TRP A 162 12.74 4.33 10.81
C TRP A 162 13.52 4.07 9.50
N GLN A 163 14.63 3.32 9.56
CA GLN A 163 15.39 2.94 8.37
C GLN A 163 14.63 1.90 7.55
N ALA A 164 13.96 0.96 8.21
CA ALA A 164 13.11 -0.02 7.51
C ALA A 164 11.95 0.67 6.75
N VAL A 165 11.35 1.73 7.31
CA VAL A 165 10.31 2.53 6.66
C VAL A 165 10.86 3.29 5.44
N ILE A 166 12.05 3.89 5.54
CA ILE A 166 12.69 4.55 4.40
C ILE A 166 13.04 3.52 3.31
N GLY A 167 13.61 2.38 3.69
CA GLY A 167 14.01 1.33 2.76
C GLY A 167 12.83 0.76 1.97
N GLN A 168 11.73 0.40 2.65
CA GLN A 168 10.55 -0.08 1.94
C GLN A 168 9.88 1.01 1.09
N ALA A 169 9.93 2.28 1.49
CA ALA A 169 9.34 3.37 0.72
C ALA A 169 10.14 3.65 -0.56
N ALA A 170 11.46 3.56 -0.49
CA ALA A 170 12.32 3.63 -1.67
C ALA A 170 12.03 2.48 -2.64
N LEU A 171 11.90 1.24 -2.12
CA LEU A 171 11.51 0.09 -2.94
C LEU A 171 10.11 0.27 -3.55
N PHE A 172 9.13 0.76 -2.80
CA PHE A 172 7.78 1.03 -3.31
C PHE A 172 7.79 2.04 -4.46
N THR A 173 8.55 3.12 -4.29
CA THR A 173 8.69 4.16 -5.31
C THR A 173 9.38 3.62 -6.56
N LEU A 174 10.46 2.85 -6.38
CA LEU A 174 11.16 2.19 -7.49
C LEU A 174 10.25 1.18 -8.20
N PHE A 175 9.45 0.41 -7.46
CA PHE A 175 8.46 -0.49 -8.03
C PHE A 175 7.46 0.27 -8.91
N GLY A 176 6.86 1.35 -8.39
CA GLY A 176 5.93 2.18 -9.16
C GLY A 176 6.54 2.76 -10.44
N PHE A 177 7.82 3.15 -10.40
CA PHE A 177 8.57 3.55 -11.58
C PHE A 177 8.73 2.39 -12.59
N LEU A 178 9.23 1.23 -12.13
CA LEU A 178 9.54 0.08 -12.98
C LEU A 178 8.30 -0.53 -13.66
N VAL A 179 7.14 -0.49 -13.00
CA VAL A 179 5.87 -0.99 -13.58
C VAL A 179 5.13 0.08 -14.39
N GLY A 180 5.72 1.28 -14.55
CA GLY A 180 5.14 2.37 -15.33
C GLY A 180 4.02 3.16 -14.65
N ALA A 181 3.73 2.90 -13.37
CA ALA A 181 2.72 3.62 -12.60
C ALA A 181 3.16 5.04 -12.19
N ALA A 182 4.47 5.31 -12.14
CA ALA A 182 5.02 6.59 -11.73
C ALA A 182 6.20 7.02 -12.62
N THR A 183 5.91 7.75 -13.70
CA THR A 183 6.92 8.19 -14.68
C THR A 183 7.27 9.68 -14.55
N SER A 184 6.49 10.46 -13.81
CA SER A 184 6.73 11.88 -13.55
C SER A 184 7.23 12.13 -12.13
N LEU A 185 7.94 13.25 -11.92
CA LEU A 185 8.50 13.59 -10.61
C LEU A 185 7.42 13.75 -9.53
N ASP A 186 6.29 14.37 -9.86
CA ASP A 186 5.16 14.53 -8.94
C ASP A 186 4.57 13.18 -8.53
N ARG A 187 4.48 12.21 -9.46
CA ARG A 187 4.03 10.85 -9.12
C ARG A 187 5.07 10.08 -8.32
N LEU A 188 6.36 10.24 -8.58
CA LEU A 188 7.39 9.62 -7.74
C LEU A 188 7.34 10.16 -6.30
N LEU A 189 7.15 11.47 -6.14
CA LEU A 189 7.03 12.09 -4.81
C LEU A 189 5.76 11.64 -4.08
N ILE A 190 4.60 11.59 -4.74
CA ILE A 190 3.37 11.15 -4.07
C ILE A 190 3.48 9.69 -3.63
N LEU A 191 4.05 8.78 -4.45
CA LEU A 191 4.29 7.40 -4.06
C LEU A 191 5.25 7.29 -2.88
N LEU A 192 6.33 8.08 -2.87
CA LEU A 192 7.30 8.09 -1.78
C LEU A 192 6.64 8.50 -0.46
N PHE A 193 5.93 9.64 -0.44
CA PHE A 193 5.24 10.11 0.77
C PHE A 193 4.14 9.15 1.22
N PHE A 194 3.37 8.62 0.27
CA PHE A 194 2.36 7.61 0.55
C PHE A 194 2.97 6.38 1.22
N ALA A 195 4.06 5.84 0.67
CA ALA A 195 4.73 4.68 1.24
C ALA A 195 5.36 4.96 2.61
N LEU A 196 5.88 6.17 2.85
CA LEU A 196 6.37 6.58 4.17
C LEU A 196 5.25 6.58 5.22
N VAL A 197 4.08 7.14 4.89
CA VAL A 197 2.91 7.16 5.79
C VAL A 197 2.47 5.73 6.12
N LEU A 198 2.34 4.86 5.13
CA LEU A 198 1.90 3.47 5.31
C LEU A 198 2.94 2.65 6.10
N GLY A 199 4.23 2.87 5.82
CA GLY A 199 5.31 2.29 6.61
C GLY A 199 5.25 2.72 8.08
N GLY A 200 4.94 3.99 8.34
CA GLY A 200 4.69 4.49 9.68
C GLY A 200 3.46 3.87 10.34
N PHE A 201 2.36 3.68 9.61
CA PHE A 201 1.16 3.00 10.11
C PHE A 201 1.49 1.57 10.57
N ARG A 202 2.35 0.88 9.82
CA ARG A 202 2.84 -0.46 10.19
C ARG A 202 3.66 -0.45 11.48
N VAL A 203 4.46 0.60 11.73
CA VAL A 203 5.19 0.78 13.00
C VAL A 203 4.23 1.08 14.15
N ALA A 204 3.25 1.97 13.93
CA ALA A 204 2.28 2.38 14.95
C ALA A 204 1.36 1.24 15.42
N THR A 205 0.90 0.42 14.48
CA THR A 205 -0.17 -0.56 14.73
C THR A 205 0.33 -1.99 14.91
N GLY A 206 1.54 -2.30 14.45
CA GLY A 206 2.09 -3.66 14.48
C GLY A 206 1.50 -4.60 13.41
N ASP A 207 0.61 -4.12 12.55
CA ASP A 207 0.01 -4.89 11.45
C ASP A 207 -0.22 -4.03 10.20
N ILE A 208 -0.66 -4.64 9.10
CA ILE A 208 -0.87 -3.96 7.82
C ILE A 208 -2.33 -3.52 7.59
N TRP A 209 -3.27 -3.81 8.50
CA TRP A 209 -4.69 -3.52 8.25
C TRP A 209 -4.99 -2.03 8.21
N ALA A 210 -4.34 -1.23 9.07
CA ALA A 210 -4.48 0.22 8.98
C ALA A 210 -3.89 0.79 7.68
N GLY A 211 -2.76 0.24 7.20
CA GLY A 211 -2.19 0.59 5.91
C GLY A 211 -3.15 0.24 4.77
N ILE A 212 -3.67 -0.99 4.74
CA ILE A 212 -4.69 -1.45 3.79
C ILE A 212 -5.90 -0.52 3.77
N GLY A 213 -6.43 -0.12 4.92
CA GLY A 213 -7.58 0.78 5.00
C GLY A 213 -7.31 2.17 4.42
N PHE A 214 -6.16 2.77 4.77
CA PHE A 214 -5.75 4.07 4.25
C PHE A 214 -5.52 4.01 2.74
N HIS A 215 -4.80 2.99 2.28
CA HIS A 215 -4.52 2.75 0.87
C HIS A 215 -5.81 2.55 0.06
N LEU A 216 -6.69 1.67 0.54
CA LEU A 216 -7.97 1.39 -0.11
C LEU A 216 -8.83 2.65 -0.25
N ALA A 217 -8.91 3.47 0.80
CA ALA A 217 -9.65 4.73 0.77
C ALA A 217 -9.05 5.71 -0.25
N PHE A 218 -7.74 5.93 -0.20
CA PHE A 218 -7.03 6.77 -1.17
C PHE A 218 -7.33 6.31 -2.60
N GLN A 219 -7.15 5.02 -2.86
CA GLN A 219 -7.11 4.54 -4.23
C GLN A 219 -8.48 4.37 -4.86
N THR A 220 -9.49 4.01 -4.05
CA THR A 220 -10.89 4.06 -4.47
C THR A 220 -11.27 5.47 -4.89
N VAL A 221 -10.94 6.49 -4.08
CA VAL A 221 -11.34 7.87 -4.38
C VAL A 221 -10.51 8.43 -5.55
N ALA A 222 -9.20 8.21 -5.59
CA ALA A 222 -8.36 8.70 -6.67
C ALA A 222 -8.84 8.17 -8.05
N GLN A 223 -9.19 6.89 -8.16
CA GLN A 223 -9.68 6.29 -9.41
C GLN A 223 -11.07 6.77 -9.85
N LEU A 224 -11.83 7.44 -8.97
CA LEU A 224 -13.07 8.10 -9.38
C LEU A 224 -12.79 9.40 -10.17
N PHE A 225 -11.62 10.01 -9.97
CA PHE A 225 -11.21 11.28 -10.59
C PHE A 225 -10.12 11.14 -11.66
N ASP A 226 -9.33 10.08 -11.62
CA ASP A 226 -8.18 9.87 -12.50
C ASP A 226 -8.22 8.50 -13.19
N GLY A 227 -7.78 8.46 -14.46
CA GLY A 227 -7.72 7.26 -15.29
C GLY A 227 -8.94 6.97 -16.20
N PRO A 228 -8.86 5.93 -17.04
CA PRO A 228 -9.87 5.63 -18.07
C PRO A 228 -11.29 5.36 -17.57
N GLY A 229 -11.42 4.92 -16.30
CA GLY A 229 -12.70 4.61 -15.65
C GLY A 229 -13.28 5.75 -14.80
N ALA A 230 -12.64 6.93 -14.78
CA ALA A 230 -13.04 8.04 -13.94
C ALA A 230 -14.45 8.54 -14.28
N VAL A 231 -15.27 8.75 -13.23
CA VAL A 231 -16.68 9.14 -13.33
C VAL A 231 -16.92 10.62 -13.01
N PHE A 232 -15.87 11.32 -12.55
CA PHE A 232 -15.88 12.75 -12.31
C PHE A 232 -14.93 13.48 -13.25
N ASP A 233 -15.36 14.64 -13.72
CA ASP A 233 -14.49 15.68 -14.27
C ASP A 233 -14.13 16.67 -13.17
N VAL A 234 -12.93 17.23 -13.25
CA VAL A 234 -12.46 18.21 -12.28
C VAL A 234 -11.66 19.32 -12.94
N THR A 235 -11.97 20.57 -12.59
CA THR A 235 -11.10 21.71 -12.89
C THR A 235 -10.04 21.83 -11.79
N GLY A 236 -8.81 22.21 -12.16
CA GLY A 236 -7.70 22.24 -11.21
C GLY A 236 -7.32 20.88 -10.61
N PRO A 237 -7.15 19.80 -11.42
CA PRO A 237 -6.82 18.45 -10.91
C PRO A 237 -5.54 18.41 -10.07
N GLY A 238 -4.56 19.28 -10.36
CA GLY A 238 -3.34 19.41 -9.56
C GLY A 238 -3.61 19.91 -8.15
N THR A 239 -4.49 20.91 -7.99
CA THR A 239 -4.89 21.44 -6.67
C THR A 239 -5.68 20.40 -5.89
N LEU A 240 -6.63 19.71 -6.53
CA LEU A 240 -7.37 18.63 -5.89
C LEU A 240 -6.43 17.52 -5.43
N GLY A 241 -5.52 17.09 -6.30
CA GLY A 241 -4.53 16.07 -6.00
C GLY A 241 -3.62 16.45 -4.83
N LEU A 242 -3.10 17.68 -4.84
CA LEU A 242 -2.20 18.18 -3.81
C LEU A 242 -2.90 18.38 -2.45
N VAL A 243 -4.10 18.96 -2.43
CA VAL A 243 -4.77 19.34 -1.18
C VAL A 243 -5.65 18.20 -0.65
N ALA A 244 -6.57 17.70 -1.46
CA ALA A 244 -7.65 16.81 -1.02
C ALA A 244 -7.29 15.31 -1.12
N LEU A 245 -6.43 14.92 -2.06
CA LEU A 245 -6.04 13.51 -2.22
C LEU A 245 -4.71 13.15 -1.53
N GLY A 246 -3.76 14.09 -1.50
CA GLY A 246 -2.41 13.89 -0.96
C GLY A 246 -2.15 14.63 0.35
N GLY A 247 -1.85 15.92 0.28
CA GLY A 247 -1.29 16.73 1.37
C GLY A 247 -2.05 16.63 2.69
N LEU A 248 -3.35 16.98 2.72
CA LEU A 248 -4.13 16.91 3.96
C LEU A 248 -4.31 15.47 4.47
N PRO A 249 -4.73 14.48 3.65
CA PRO A 249 -4.82 13.10 4.10
C PRO A 249 -3.51 12.50 4.60
N PHE A 250 -2.40 12.76 3.93
CA PHE A 250 -1.12 12.16 4.28
C PHE A 250 -0.59 12.77 5.58
N SER A 251 -0.67 14.10 5.73
CA SER A 251 -0.21 14.77 6.95
C SER A 251 -1.13 14.55 8.14
N LEU A 252 -2.43 14.85 8.01
CA LEU A 252 -3.37 14.74 9.13
C LEU A 252 -3.67 13.28 9.50
N GLY A 253 -3.70 12.38 8.51
CA GLY A 253 -3.84 10.94 8.75
C GLY A 253 -2.65 10.40 9.54
N TRP A 254 -1.42 10.79 9.18
CA TRP A 254 -0.22 10.48 9.96
C TRP A 254 -0.28 11.05 11.39
N ILE A 255 -0.58 12.34 11.54
CA ILE A 255 -0.68 12.99 12.87
C ILE A 255 -1.71 12.29 13.76
N ALA A 256 -2.87 11.91 13.21
CA ALA A 256 -3.90 11.18 13.94
C ALA A 256 -3.38 9.81 14.40
N MET A 257 -2.77 9.04 13.49
CA MET A 257 -2.19 7.73 13.80
C MET A 257 -1.10 7.84 14.87
N GLU A 258 -0.19 8.81 14.72
CA GLU A 258 0.89 9.08 15.66
C GLU A 258 0.35 9.38 17.07
N ARG A 259 -0.67 10.25 17.17
CA ARG A 259 -1.28 10.61 18.46
C ARG A 259 -1.95 9.42 19.14
N LEU A 260 -2.69 8.60 18.38
CA LEU A 260 -3.40 7.44 18.90
C LEU A 260 -2.44 6.33 19.39
N HIS A 261 -1.24 6.27 18.84
CA HIS A 261 -0.25 5.23 19.12
C HIS A 261 1.04 5.76 19.77
N ARG A 262 1.05 7.01 20.24
CA ARG A 262 2.25 7.70 20.74
C ARG A 262 3.03 6.89 21.77
N GLU A 263 2.33 6.28 22.73
CA GLU A 263 2.95 5.52 23.81
C GLU A 263 3.57 4.20 23.35
N ARG A 264 3.16 3.68 22.19
CA ARG A 264 3.63 2.40 21.63
C ARG A 264 4.60 2.58 20.47
N LEU A 265 4.72 3.80 19.94
CA LEU A 265 5.59 4.13 18.82
C LEU A 265 7.05 4.10 19.27
N ASN A 266 7.81 3.15 18.73
CA ASN A 266 9.25 3.08 18.92
C ASN A 266 9.95 3.01 17.56
N TRP A 267 10.52 4.13 17.12
CA TRP A 267 11.23 4.23 15.85
C TRP A 267 12.60 3.56 15.84
N GLN A 268 13.16 3.28 17.02
CA GLN A 268 14.43 2.58 17.18
C GLN A 268 14.25 1.08 17.40
N VAL A 269 13.01 0.57 17.36
CA VAL A 269 12.76 -0.86 17.56
C VAL A 269 13.48 -1.65 16.47
N LEU A 270 14.18 -2.69 16.92
CA LEU A 270 14.74 -3.76 16.13
C LEU A 270 13.96 -5.02 16.52
N GLU A 271 13.44 -5.75 15.54
CA GLU A 271 12.64 -6.95 15.79
C GLU A 271 13.30 -8.19 15.17
N PRO A 272 14.39 -8.71 15.77
CA PRO A 272 15.03 -9.94 15.31
C PRO A 272 14.00 -11.06 15.17
N ASP A 273 14.18 -11.93 14.18
CA ASP A 273 13.33 -13.11 14.13
C ASP A 273 13.59 -13.99 15.37
N PRO A 274 12.54 -14.57 15.97
CA PRO A 274 12.69 -15.43 17.14
C PRO A 274 13.68 -16.58 16.84
N VAL A 275 14.58 -16.89 17.77
CA VAL A 275 15.42 -18.09 17.65
C VAL A 275 14.49 -19.31 17.66
N ARG A 276 14.74 -20.27 16.76
CA ARG A 276 13.94 -21.51 16.73
C ARG A 276 14.21 -22.35 17.95
#